data_AF-A0A1Z5HVB3-F1
#
_entry.id   AF-A0A1Z5HVB3-F1
#
_cell.length_a   1.000
_cell.length_b   1.000
_cell.length_c   1.000
_cell.angle_alpha   90.00
_cell.angle_beta   90.00
_cell.angle_gamma   90.00
#
_symmetry.space_group_name_H-M   'P 1'
#
loop_
_entity.id
_entity.type
_entity.pdbx_description
1 polymer ?
#
loop_
_entity_poly.entity_id
_entity_poly.type
_entity_poly.pdbx_seq_one_letter_code
_entity_poly.pdbx_strand_id
1 'polypeptide(L)' 'MKKDLPEDLVYQLTKVMYENTEQIAQAHARGKQITIENATKGIAPVPFHPGAARYYREKGLLD' A
#
# COMPACT_ATOMS: atom_id res chain seq x y z
N MET A 1 4.87 2.19 11.91
CA MET A 1 5.90 2.17 10.84
C MET A 1 7.02 3.10 11.25
N LYS A 2 8.28 2.66 11.24
CA LYS A 2 9.43 3.58 11.44
C LYS A 2 9.45 4.56 10.28
N LYS A 3 9.57 5.86 10.56
CA LYS A 3 9.73 6.91 9.54
C LYS A 3 11.12 6.89 8.89
N ASP A 4 12.02 6.07 9.42
CA ASP A 4 13.43 6.01 9.03
C ASP A 4 13.69 5.05 7.86
N LEU A 5 12.64 4.45 7.28
CA LEU A 5 12.81 3.62 6.09
C LEU A 5 12.99 4.52 4.86
N PRO A 6 13.93 4.19 3.96
CA PRO A 6 14.07 4.92 2.70
C PRO A 6 12.75 5.00 1.93
N GLU A 7 12.45 6.16 1.36
CA GLU A 7 11.21 6.39 0.61
C GLU A 7 11.03 5.36 -0.50
N ASP A 8 12.08 5.15 -1.32
CA ASP A 8 12.06 4.22 -2.43
C ASP A 8 11.80 2.79 -2.00
N LEU A 9 12.35 2.36 -0.85
CA LEU A 9 12.09 1.02 -0.32
C LEU A 9 10.61 0.85 0.01
N VAL A 10 10.00 1.84 0.66
CA VAL A 10 8.58 1.76 1.01
C VAL A 10 7.71 1.85 -0.24
N TYR A 11 8.06 2.70 -1.22
CA TYR A 11 7.37 2.76 -2.50
C TYR A 11 7.38 1.41 -3.22
N GLN A 12 8.55 0.80 -3.39
CA GLN A 12 8.70 -0.49 -4.07
C GLN A 12 7.93 -1.60 -3.34
N LEU A 13 8.01 -1.62 -2.00
CA LEU A 13 7.27 -2.60 -1.20
C LEU A 13 5.76 -2.44 -1.37
N THR A 14 5.24 -1.22 -1.27
CA THR A 14 3.81 -0.94 -1.48
C THR A 14 3.38 -1.34 -2.88
N LYS A 15 4.17 -0.98 -3.91
CA LYS A 15 3.90 -1.36 -5.29
C LYS A 15 3.83 -2.87 -5.48
N VAL A 16 4.85 -3.61 -5.06
CA VAL A 16 4.91 -5.07 -5.17
C VAL A 16 3.74 -5.73 -4.46
N MET A 17 3.36 -5.24 -3.26
CA MET A 17 2.23 -5.78 -2.51
C MET A 17 0.91 -5.70 -3.30
N TYR A 18 0.59 -4.54 -3.86
CA TYR A 18 -0.67 -4.35 -4.58
C TYR A 18 -0.66 -4.96 -5.98
N GLU A 19 0.49 -4.95 -6.67
CA GLU A 19 0.62 -5.55 -8.00
C GLU A 19 0.67 -7.09 -7.98
N ASN A 20 0.98 -7.71 -6.83
CA ASN A 20 1.02 -9.18 -6.68
C ASN A 20 -0.12 -9.73 -5.81
N THR A 21 -1.19 -8.96 -5.63
CA THR A 21 -2.35 -9.33 -4.81
C THR A 21 -2.91 -10.71 -5.16
N GLU A 22 -2.97 -11.07 -6.44
CA GLU A 22 -3.47 -12.37 -6.89
C GLU A 22 -2.66 -13.54 -6.33
N GLN A 23 -1.34 -13.41 -6.29
CA GLN A 23 -0.46 -14.43 -5.71
C GLN A 23 -0.66 -14.54 -4.20
N ILE A 24 -0.85 -13.40 -3.52
CA ILE A 24 -1.16 -13.37 -2.07
C ILE A 24 -2.52 -14.02 -1.81
N ALA A 25 -3.51 -13.80 -2.67
CA ALA A 25 -4.84 -14.40 -2.58
C ALA A 25 -4.84 -15.92 -2.80
N GLN A 26 -3.92 -16.44 -3.62
CA GLN A 26 -3.71 -17.88 -3.78
C GLN A 26 -3.10 -18.51 -2.52
N ALA A 27 -2.16 -17.81 -1.88
CA ALA A 27 -1.53 -18.29 -0.65
C ALA A 27 -2.45 -18.20 0.58
N HIS A 28 -3.35 -17.22 0.64
CA HIS A 28 -4.25 -17.02 1.77
C HIS A 28 -5.57 -16.35 1.35
N ALA A 29 -6.72 -16.87 1.80
CA ALA A 29 -8.04 -16.37 1.41
C ALA A 29 -8.26 -14.87 1.64
N ARG A 30 -7.69 -14.31 2.72
CA ARG A 30 -7.70 -12.86 3.01
C ARG A 30 -6.92 -12.00 2.02
N GLY A 31 -6.04 -12.58 1.20
CA GLY A 31 -5.33 -11.84 0.15
C GLY A 31 -6.29 -11.18 -0.84
N LYS A 32 -7.50 -11.76 -1.05
CA LYS A 32 -8.56 -11.15 -1.86
C LYS A 32 -9.07 -9.80 -1.33
N GLN A 33 -8.81 -9.49 -0.05
CA GLN A 33 -9.22 -8.23 0.58
C GLN A 33 -8.15 -7.13 0.44
N ILE A 34 -6.96 -7.48 -0.06
CA ILE A 34 -5.88 -6.52 -0.32
C ILE A 34 -6.18 -5.85 -1.66
N THR A 35 -7.08 -4.86 -1.67
CA THR A 35 -7.38 -4.10 -2.88
C THR A 35 -6.85 -2.68 -2.76
N ILE A 36 -6.42 -2.13 -3.89
CA ILE A 36 -5.92 -0.76 -3.96
C ILE A 36 -7.01 0.23 -3.54
N GLU A 37 -8.28 -0.05 -3.88
CA GLU A 37 -9.44 0.78 -3.51
C GLU A 37 -9.67 0.88 -2.00
N ASN A 38 -9.19 -0.10 -1.23
CA ASN A 38 -9.33 -0.13 0.22
C ASN A 38 -8.04 0.31 0.93
N ALA A 39 -6.96 0.59 0.19
CA ALA A 39 -5.64 0.88 0.73
C ALA A 39 -5.59 2.10 1.66
N THR A 40 -6.46 3.09 1.43
CA THR A 40 -6.50 4.35 2.18
C THR A 40 -7.74 4.48 3.09
N LYS A 41 -8.69 3.54 3.00
CA LYS A 41 -9.95 3.62 3.74
C LYS A 41 -9.74 3.25 5.21
N GLY A 42 -10.28 4.08 6.11
CA GLY A 42 -10.26 3.83 7.55
C GLY A 42 -8.91 4.09 8.24
N ILE A 43 -7.92 4.62 7.52
CA ILE A 43 -6.63 5.03 8.07
C ILE A 43 -6.69 6.52 8.40
N ALA A 44 -7.34 6.85 9.51
CA ALA A 44 -7.26 8.17 10.13
C ALA A 44 -6.97 7.97 11.62
N PRO A 45 -6.08 8.77 12.26
CA PRO A 45 -5.44 10.01 11.79
C PRO A 45 -3.94 9.87 11.43
N VAL A 46 -3.42 8.65 11.24
CA VAL A 46 -1.97 8.44 11.05
C VAL A 46 -1.54 8.75 9.61
N PRO A 47 -0.57 9.67 9.40
CA PRO A 47 -0.08 9.96 8.05
C PRO A 47 0.66 8.76 7.47
N PHE A 48 0.46 8.52 6.17
CA PHE A 48 1.19 7.51 5.43
C PHE A 48 2.68 7.85 5.34
N HIS A 49 3.51 6.81 5.22
CA HIS A 49 4.91 6.99 4.87
C HIS A 49 5.03 7.65 3.47
N PRO A 50 5.99 8.56 3.23
CA PRO A 50 6.13 9.25 1.95
C PRO A 50 6.11 8.33 0.73
N GLY A 51 6.84 7.21 0.79
CA GLY A 51 6.88 6.22 -0.32
C GLY A 51 5.54 5.56 -0.60
N ALA A 52 4.76 5.23 0.43
CA ALA A 52 3.42 4.68 0.26
C ALA A 52 2.45 5.76 -0.25
N ALA A 53 2.55 6.97 0.29
CA ALA A 53 1.73 8.11 -0.14
C ALA A 53 1.96 8.44 -1.62
N ARG A 54 3.22 8.42 -2.09
CA ARG A 54 3.57 8.57 -3.50
C ARG A 54 2.87 7.54 -4.37
N TYR A 55 2.94 6.25 -4.01
CA TYR A 55 2.25 5.20 -4.76
C TYR A 55 0.73 5.41 -4.79
N TYR A 56 0.11 5.78 -3.66
CA TYR A 56 -1.33 6.04 -3.61
C TYR A 56 -1.76 7.27 -4.41
N ARG A 57 -0.96 8.34 -4.45
CA ARG A 57 -1.18 9.49 -5.33
C ARG A 57 -1.11 9.10 -6.81
N GLU A 58 -0.12 8.29 -7.20
CA GLU A 58 -0.01 7.76 -8.57
C GLU A 58 -1.23 6.91 -8.97
N LYS A 59 -1.90 6.27 -7.99
CA LYS A 59 -3.15 5.51 -8.19
C LYS A 59 -4.42 6.35 -8.00
N GLY A 60 -4.31 7.65 -7.74
CA GLY A 60 -5.46 8.55 -7.55
C GLY A 60 -6.24 8.34 -6.25
N LEU A 61 -5.60 7.79 -5.21
CA LEU A 61 -6.23 7.46 -3.93
C LEU A 61 -5.95 8.47 -2.80
N LEU A 62 -4.98 9.35 -3.02
CA LEU A 62 -4.60 10.44 -2.13
C LEU A 62 -4.35 11.69 -2.97
N ASP A 63 -4.65 12.85 -2.40
CA ASP A 63 -4.28 14.17 -2.94
C ASP A 63 -2.93 14.65 -2.33
#